data_AF-A0A2G6QYS5-F1
#
_entry.id   AF-A0A2G6QYS5-F1
#
_cell.length_a   1.000
_cell.length_b   1.000
_cell.length_c   1.000
_cell.angle_alpha   90.00
_cell.angle_beta   90.00
_cell.angle_gamma   90.00
#
_symmetry.space_group_name_H-M   'P 1'
#
loop_
_entity.id
_entity.type
_entity.pdbx_description
1 polymer ?
#
loop_
_entity_poly.entity_id
_entity_poly.type
_entity_poly.pdbx_seq_one_letter_code
_entity_poly.pdbx_strand_id
1 'polypeptide(L)'
;APAENLIDEQMAKLRPAAADKSAKIAIADNAAPQLRRHGELLLDQSQAPPGYELYSVSYAADNILIDDVCASGADVLLVEPKQLRSQVIARLTTLAGGNYES
;
A
#
# COMPACT_ATOMS: atom_id res chain seq x y z
N ALA A 1 12.28 -4.40 39.05
CA ALA A 1 11.01 -4.01 39.71
C ALA A 1 9.83 -4.28 38.77
N PRO A 2 8.58 -4.47 39.24
CA PRO A 2 7.43 -4.80 38.37
C PRO A 2 7.05 -3.66 37.40
N ALA A 3 7.46 -2.42 37.67
CA ALA A 3 7.22 -1.27 36.79
C ALA A 3 8.07 -1.28 35.51
N GLU A 4 9.28 -1.85 35.55
CA GLU A 4 10.17 -1.93 34.37
C GLU A 4 9.59 -2.88 33.31
N ASN A 5 8.93 -3.97 33.74
CA ASN A 5 8.31 -4.94 32.83
C ASN A 5 7.09 -4.33 32.10
N LEU A 6 6.28 -3.54 32.82
CA LEU A 6 5.13 -2.85 32.24
C LEU A 6 5.53 -1.84 31.15
N ILE A 7 6.66 -1.15 31.32
CA ILE A 7 7.13 -0.16 30.33
C ILE A 7 7.60 -0.89 29.05
N ASP A 8 8.30 -2.01 29.18
CA ASP A 8 8.75 -2.81 28.03
C ASP A 8 7.56 -3.43 27.27
N GLU A 9 6.55 -3.91 27.99
CA GLU A 9 5.31 -4.45 27.41
C GLU A 9 4.51 -3.38 26.64
N GLN A 10 4.47 -2.15 27.13
CA GLN A 10 3.79 -1.04 26.44
C GLN A 10 4.61 -0.53 25.26
N MET A 11 5.94 -0.49 25.38
CA MET A 11 6.87 -0.19 24.28
C MET A 11 6.74 -1.22 23.16
N ALA A 12 6.60 -2.50 23.47
CA ALA A 12 6.41 -3.56 22.47
C ALA A 12 5.12 -3.38 21.66
N LYS A 13 4.06 -2.82 22.26
CA LYS A 13 2.80 -2.48 21.55
C LYS A 13 2.90 -1.26 20.65
N LEU A 14 3.91 -0.42 20.87
CA LEU A 14 4.22 0.77 20.08
C LEU A 14 5.28 0.50 19.00
N ARG A 15 5.86 -0.71 18.96
CA ARG A 15 6.79 -1.11 17.89
C ARG A 15 5.99 -1.18 16.59
N PRO A 16 6.44 -0.51 15.51
CA PRO A 16 5.82 -0.67 14.20
C PRO A 16 5.77 -2.16 13.87
N ALA A 17 4.60 -2.65 13.43
CA ALA A 17 4.53 -3.99 12.87
C ALA A 17 5.60 -4.08 11.78
N ALA A 18 6.44 -5.11 11.83
CA ALA A 18 7.43 -5.33 10.79
C ALA A 18 6.69 -5.35 9.44
N ALA A 19 7.25 -4.65 8.45
CA ALA A 19 6.68 -4.58 7.11
C ALA A 19 6.92 -5.92 6.38
N ASP A 20 6.33 -6.99 6.91
CA ASP A 20 6.51 -8.37 6.44
C ASP A 20 5.60 -8.69 5.25
N LYS A 21 4.75 -7.75 4.84
CA LYS A 21 3.87 -7.87 3.70
C LYS A 21 4.38 -7.03 2.54
N SER A 22 4.25 -7.56 1.33
CA SER A 22 4.62 -6.86 0.10
C SER A 22 3.44 -6.79 -0.87
N ALA A 23 3.36 -5.69 -1.59
CA ALA A 23 2.37 -5.44 -2.63
C ALA A 23 3.07 -4.99 -3.91
N LYS A 24 2.45 -5.30 -5.05
CA LYS A 24 2.88 -4.77 -6.35
C LYS A 24 2.00 -3.58 -6.70
N ILE A 25 2.64 -2.44 -6.96
CA ILE A 25 1.97 -1.22 -7.39
C ILE A 25 2.57 -0.76 -8.70
N ALA A 26 1.74 -0.20 -9.59
CA ALA A 26 2.20 0.52 -10.77
C ALA A 26 2.13 2.02 -10.47
N ILE A 27 3.22 2.74 -10.72
CA ILE A 27 3.34 4.17 -10.44
C ILE A 27 3.51 4.90 -11.78
N ALA A 28 2.68 5.91 -12.04
CA ALA A 28 2.78 6.71 -13.24
C ALA A 28 4.15 7.40 -13.34
N ASP A 29 4.61 7.63 -14.57
CA ASP A 29 5.89 8.29 -14.83
C ASP A 29 6.05 9.57 -13.98
N ASN A 30 7.14 9.63 -13.20
CA ASN A 30 7.49 10.77 -12.35
C ASN A 30 6.49 11.13 -11.23
N ALA A 31 5.51 10.27 -10.91
CA ALA A 31 4.58 10.47 -9.81
C ALA A 31 5.00 9.77 -8.50
N ALA A 32 4.32 10.06 -7.39
CA ALA A 32 4.48 9.41 -6.07
C ALA A 32 5.95 9.18 -5.61
N PRO A 33 6.77 10.23 -5.48
CA PRO A 33 8.21 10.09 -5.21
C PRO A 33 8.53 9.37 -3.90
N GLN A 34 7.63 9.44 -2.89
CA GLN A 34 7.80 8.71 -1.64
C GLN A 34 7.69 7.19 -1.85
N LEU A 35 6.67 6.72 -2.57
CA LEU A 35 6.47 5.30 -2.86
C LEU A 35 7.61 4.74 -3.72
N ARG A 36 8.13 5.53 -4.66
CA ARG A 36 9.30 5.14 -5.47
C ARG A 36 10.57 5.00 -4.66
N ARG A 37 10.77 5.86 -3.64
CA ARG A 37 11.96 5.80 -2.77
C ARG A 37 11.95 4.59 -1.84
N HIS A 38 10.76 4.17 -1.41
CA HIS A 38 10.59 3.05 -0.49
C HIS A 38 10.30 1.71 -1.19
N GLY A 39 9.94 1.75 -2.48
CA GLY A 39 9.68 0.56 -3.29
C GLY A 39 10.90 0.08 -4.06
N GLU A 40 10.91 -1.22 -4.36
CA GLU A 40 11.87 -1.85 -5.25
C GLU A 40 11.29 -1.90 -6.67
N LEU A 41 11.99 -1.36 -7.66
CA LEU A 41 11.59 -1.46 -9.06
C LEU A 41 11.70 -2.92 -9.51
N LEU A 42 10.60 -3.48 -10.02
CA LEU A 42 10.58 -4.87 -10.49
C LEU A 42 11.22 -5.00 -11.88
N LEU A 43 11.96 -6.07 -12.12
CA LEU A 43 12.51 -6.35 -13.45
C LEU A 43 11.42 -6.75 -14.46
N ASP A 44 10.41 -7.49 -14.00
CA ASP A 44 9.25 -7.85 -14.82
C ASP A 44 8.21 -6.72 -14.78
N GLN A 45 8.05 -6.05 -15.92
CA GLN A 45 7.13 -4.93 -16.11
C GLN A 45 5.84 -5.36 -16.84
N SER A 46 5.63 -6.66 -17.06
CA SER A 46 4.54 -7.18 -17.89
C SER A 46 3.12 -6.87 -17.36
N GLN A 47 3.00 -6.53 -16.07
CA GLN A 47 1.73 -6.14 -15.43
C GLN A 47 1.55 -4.62 -15.31
N ALA A 48 2.55 -3.82 -15.71
CA ALA A 48 2.45 -2.37 -15.71
C ALA A 48 1.62 -1.89 -16.91
N PRO A 49 0.61 -1.04 -16.71
CA PRO A 49 -0.04 -0.34 -17.81
C PRO A 49 0.95 0.61 -18.52
N PRO A 50 0.69 1.00 -19.79
CA PRO A 50 1.51 1.99 -20.48
C PRO A 50 1.58 3.32 -19.72
N GLY A 51 2.79 3.87 -19.57
CA GLY A 51 3.05 5.11 -18.80
C GLY A 51 3.18 4.89 -17.28
N TYR A 52 3.31 3.64 -16.83
CA TYR A 52 3.55 3.28 -15.45
C TYR A 52 4.75 2.33 -15.34
N GLU A 53 5.39 2.37 -14.18
CA GLU A 53 6.46 1.43 -13.78
C GLU A 53 6.01 0.61 -12.57
N LEU A 54 6.32 -0.69 -12.57
CA LEU A 54 5.93 -1.64 -11.53
C LEU A 54 6.96 -1.70 -10.41
N TYR A 55 6.49 -1.52 -9.19
CA TYR A 55 7.26 -1.56 -7.95
C TYR A 55 6.71 -2.60 -6.99
N SER A 56 7.60 -3.22 -6.21
CA SER A 56 7.27 -3.95 -5.00
C SER A 56 7.44 -3.03 -3.79
N VAL A 57 6.41 -2.88 -2.98
CA VAL A 57 6.46 -2.07 -1.75
C VAL A 57 6.15 -2.92 -0.54
N SER A 58 6.94 -2.76 0.52
CA SER A 58 6.64 -3.37 1.81
C SER A 58 5.73 -2.46 2.64
N TYR A 59 4.77 -3.05 3.34
CA TYR A 59 3.81 -2.30 4.15
C TYR A 59 3.50 -3.02 5.46
N ALA A 60 3.18 -2.25 6.50
CA ALA A 60 2.93 -2.76 7.84
C ALA A 60 1.49 -3.25 8.04
N ALA A 61 0.52 -2.64 7.35
CA ALA A 61 -0.88 -3.00 7.44
C ALA A 61 -1.66 -2.67 6.16
N ASP A 62 -2.64 -3.51 5.83
CA ASP A 62 -3.41 -3.45 4.58
C ASP A 62 -4.14 -2.11 4.41
N ASN A 63 -4.70 -1.56 5.49
CA ASN A 63 -5.39 -0.28 5.48
C ASN A 63 -4.46 0.90 5.16
N ILE A 64 -3.23 0.88 5.67
CA ILE A 64 -2.22 1.93 5.38
C ILE A 64 -1.92 1.95 3.88
N LEU A 65 -1.67 0.77 3.29
CA LEU A 65 -1.44 0.67 1.85
C LEU A 65 -2.66 1.13 1.04
N ILE A 66 -3.87 0.71 1.43
CA ILE A 66 -5.11 1.11 0.75
C ILE A 66 -5.30 2.63 0.80
N ASP A 67 -5.10 3.25 1.97
CA ASP A 67 -5.21 4.70 2.15
C ASP A 67 -4.18 5.46 1.29
N ASP A 68 -2.92 5.03 1.27
CA ASP A 68 -1.87 5.63 0.44
C ASP A 68 -2.19 5.58 -1.06
N VAL A 69 -2.68 4.43 -1.54
CA VAL A 69 -3.09 4.27 -2.95
C VAL A 69 -4.31 5.14 -3.26
N CYS A 70 -5.32 5.16 -2.38
CA CYS A 70 -6.51 5.99 -2.59
C CYS A 70 -6.15 7.49 -2.60
N ALA A 71 -5.24 7.93 -1.74
CA ALA A 71 -4.77 9.31 -1.67
C ALA A 71 -3.96 9.71 -2.91
N SER A 72 -3.27 8.76 -3.53
CA SER A 72 -2.52 8.97 -4.77
C SER A 72 -3.41 9.04 -6.01
N GLY A 73 -4.68 8.61 -5.92
CA GLY A 73 -5.63 8.67 -7.02
C GLY A 73 -5.16 7.89 -8.25
N ALA A 74 -5.19 8.53 -9.42
CA ALA A 74 -4.82 7.90 -10.69
C ALA A 74 -3.30 7.68 -10.86
N ASP A 75 -2.46 8.34 -10.06
CA ASP A 75 -1.01 8.25 -10.20
C ASP A 75 -0.43 6.91 -9.72
N VAL A 76 -1.20 6.14 -8.94
CA VAL A 76 -0.76 4.86 -8.37
C VAL A 76 -1.88 3.84 -8.49
N LEU A 77 -1.54 2.67 -9.04
CA LEU A 77 -2.46 1.55 -9.22
C LEU A 77 -1.98 0.37 -8.38
N LEU A 78 -2.87 -0.16 -7.54
CA LEU A 78 -2.59 -1.41 -6.83
C LEU A 78 -2.77 -2.59 -7.79
N VAL A 79 -1.70 -3.33 -8.08
CA VAL A 79 -1.71 -4.47 -9.02
C VAL A 79 -1.94 -5.77 -8.27
N GLU A 80 -1.14 -6.06 -7.24
CA GLU A 80 -1.29 -7.23 -6.37
C GLU A 80 -1.09 -6.82 -4.91
N PRO A 81 -1.73 -7.48 -3.94
CA PRO A 81 -2.64 -8.61 -4.12
C PRO A 81 -4.05 -8.20 -4.55
N LYS A 82 -4.70 -9.06 -5.34
CA LYS A 82 -6.07 -8.82 -5.87
C LYS A 82 -7.10 -8.45 -4.82
N GLN A 83 -7.03 -9.06 -3.63
CA GLN A 83 -7.96 -8.78 -2.53
C GLN A 83 -7.88 -7.33 -2.05
N LEU A 84 -6.67 -6.76 -1.98
CA LEU A 84 -6.50 -5.36 -1.60
C LEU A 84 -6.90 -4.43 -2.74
N ARG A 85 -6.61 -4.81 -3.99
CA ARG A 85 -7.07 -4.07 -5.18
C ARG A 85 -8.59 -3.92 -5.21
N SER A 86 -9.34 -4.98 -4.92
CA SER A 86 -10.81 -4.91 -4.84
C SER A 86 -11.29 -3.93 -3.76
N GLN A 87 -10.59 -3.86 -2.62
CA GLN A 87 -10.94 -2.90 -1.56
C GLN A 87 -10.66 -1.45 -1.95
N VAL A 88 -9.54 -1.18 -2.64
CA VAL A 88 -9.25 0.15 -3.21
C VAL A 88 -10.36 0.58 -4.18
N ILE A 89 -10.74 -0.32 -5.10
CA ILE A 89 -11.80 -0.04 -6.08
C ILE A 89 -13.13 0.25 -5.38
N ALA A 90 -13.53 -0.57 -4.40
CA ALA A 90 -14.76 -0.37 -3.66
C ALA A 90 -14.78 1.00 -2.93
N ARG A 91 -13.67 1.37 -2.29
CA ARG A 91 -13.55 2.64 -1.56
C ARG A 91 -13.61 3.85 -2.50
N LEU A 92 -12.83 3.83 -3.59
CA LEU A 92 -12.86 4.90 -4.59
C LEU A 92 -14.23 5.01 -5.28
N THR A 93 -14.88 3.90 -5.56
CA THR A 93 -16.22 3.89 -6.17
C THR A 93 -17.26 4.50 -5.23
N THR A 94 -17.22 4.15 -3.95
CA THR A 94 -18.09 4.74 -2.92
C THR A 94 -17.90 6.25 -2.84
N LEU A 95 -16.65 6.73 -2.86
CA LEU A 95 -16.34 8.17 -2.84
C LEU A 95 -16.83 8.90 -4.10
N ALA A 96 -16.77 8.23 -5.26
CA ALA A 96 -17.29 8.75 -6.52
C ALA A 96 -18.84 8.70 -6.62
N GLY A 97 -19.52 8.16 -5.61
CA GLY A 97 -20.98 8.01 -5.61
C GLY A 97 -21.51 6.85 -6.47
N GLY A 98 -20.64 5.92 -6.87
CA GLY A 98 -21.04 4.70 -7.57
C GLY A 98 -21.34 3.55 -6.60
N ASN A 99 -22.22 2.62 -7.00
CA ASN A 99 -22.37 1.32 -6.34
C ASN A 99 -21.51 0.29 -7.08
N TYR A 100 -20.41 -0.16 -6.47
CA TYR A 100 -19.61 -1.26 -6.99
C TYR A 100 -20.23 -2.59 -6.53
N GLU A 101 -21.04 -3.22 -7.37
CA GLU A 101 -21.51 -4.59 -7.14
C GLU A 101 -20.43 -5.57 -7.60
N SER A 102 -20.02 -6.49 -6.71
CA SER A 102 -18.92 -7.44 -6.90
C SER A 102 -19.27 -8.60 -7.83
#